data_AF-A0AAW0WBF4-F1
#
_entry.id   AF-A0AAW0WBF4-F1
#
_cell.length_a   1.000
_cell.length_b   1.000
_cell.length_c   1.000
_cell.angle_alpha   90.00
_cell.angle_beta   90.00
_cell.angle_gamma   90.00
#
_symmetry.space_group_name_H-M   'P 1'
#
loop_
_entity.id
_entity.type
_entity.pdbx_description
1 polymer ?
#
loop_
_entity_poly.entity_id
_entity_poly.type
_entity_poly.pdbx_seq_one_letter_code
_entity_poly.pdbx_strand_id
1 'polypeptide(L)'
;MEYTTLRSCRSRSGSSSVRGGRPLWLVVAGAMMAVVCCPALATRTERDMIPLGAMFSSDSREYQGAFLHAINQYNQNTTGRRLHAYVDLISTADAYKISRLICRQLSRPVYAMVGSVPPDSFDTLHSYANTFQMPVVTPWFPENVPNPSSGLMDYATSMRPEYHQAIIDLIHHYRWDHVIYLYDSHDGLLRLQEIFQSIRPARASFQIRVVRRVESAQDALAFLKSLEKNNRWSRKYLVLDCSTEMAKSLIIGHVRDVQMGRRNYHYLLSGLVMDERWEEDVKEFGAVNITGFRIVDTTRPYIREFLRTWTTLDSKLYPGAGGNYISAQSALIYDAVRVLSEALARLRRKKMDAFGDAPILGEPRKISCDYSDSASDQSIWEYGERITRIMRK
;
A
#
# COMPACT_ATOMS: atom_id res chain seq x y z
N MET A 1 -32.47 15.97 -29.08
CA MET A 1 -32.69 15.32 -30.38
C MET A 1 -32.61 13.83 -30.16
N GLU A 2 -33.73 13.18 -30.45
CA GLU A 2 -34.12 11.85 -30.00
C GLU A 2 -33.37 10.71 -30.71
N TYR A 3 -33.27 9.63 -29.95
CA TYR A 3 -33.25 8.21 -30.30
C TYR A 3 -33.60 7.80 -31.75
N THR A 4 -33.00 6.69 -32.20
CA THR A 4 -33.67 5.37 -32.40
C THR A 4 -33.03 4.57 -33.56
N THR A 5 -32.49 3.42 -33.17
CA THR A 5 -32.38 2.11 -33.84
C THR A 5 -33.33 1.80 -35.02
N LEU A 6 -32.87 1.00 -36.00
CA LEU A 6 -33.38 -0.36 -36.33
C LEU A 6 -33.09 -0.85 -37.77
N ARG A 7 -32.96 -2.19 -37.89
CA ARG A 7 -33.28 -3.09 -39.03
C ARG A 7 -32.27 -3.16 -40.20
N SER A 8 -32.18 -4.24 -40.98
CA SER A 8 -32.59 -5.66 -40.93
C SER A 8 -32.17 -6.20 -42.30
N CYS A 9 -31.34 -7.23 -42.38
CA CYS A 9 -31.03 -7.87 -43.67
C CYS A 9 -32.15 -8.84 -44.06
N ARG A 10 -32.77 -8.55 -45.22
CA ARG A 10 -33.83 -9.31 -45.88
C ARG A 10 -33.21 -9.98 -47.11
N SER A 11 -33.22 -11.30 -47.21
CA SER A 11 -32.80 -12.01 -48.43
C SER A 11 -34.01 -12.43 -49.28
N ARG A 12 -33.84 -12.23 -50.59
CA ARG A 12 -34.83 -12.32 -51.67
C ARG A 12 -35.26 -13.75 -52.03
N SER A 13 -36.48 -13.81 -52.56
CA SER A 13 -37.12 -14.92 -53.28
C SER A 13 -36.81 -14.94 -54.80
N GLY A 14 -36.87 -16.12 -55.42
CA GLY A 14 -37.07 -16.34 -56.88
C GLY A 14 -37.63 -17.75 -57.12
N SER A 15 -38.90 -17.87 -57.58
CA SER A 15 -39.38 -18.39 -58.89
C SER A 15 -39.12 -19.89 -59.16
N SER A 16 -40.02 -20.76 -59.69
CA SER A 16 -41.35 -20.67 -60.31
C SER A 16 -41.88 -22.09 -60.67
N SER A 17 -43.19 -22.20 -60.99
CA SER A 17 -43.86 -23.25 -61.82
C SER A 17 -44.24 -24.62 -61.18
N VAL A 18 -45.36 -25.34 -61.40
CA VAL A 18 -46.79 -25.19 -61.81
C VAL A 18 -47.44 -26.61 -61.68
N ARG A 19 -48.76 -26.68 -61.38
CA ARG A 19 -49.76 -27.78 -61.57
C ARG A 19 -49.88 -28.95 -60.55
N GLY A 20 -51.02 -28.96 -59.85
CA GLY A 20 -52.07 -29.98 -60.01
C GLY A 20 -52.18 -31.11 -58.97
N GLY A 21 -53.30 -31.16 -58.22
CA GLY A 21 -53.76 -32.39 -57.52
C GLY A 21 -54.38 -32.13 -56.13
N ARG A 22 -55.58 -32.66 -55.89
CA ARG A 22 -56.44 -32.51 -54.70
C ARG A 22 -55.98 -33.31 -53.46
N PRO A 23 -56.55 -33.08 -52.26
CA PRO A 23 -55.87 -33.26 -50.98
C PRO A 23 -56.08 -34.66 -50.37
N LEU A 24 -55.11 -35.12 -49.59
CA LEU A 24 -55.27 -36.26 -48.68
C LEU A 24 -54.61 -35.91 -47.34
N TRP A 25 -55.42 -35.90 -46.29
CA TRP A 25 -54.98 -35.83 -44.90
C TRP A 25 -54.27 -37.13 -44.53
N LEU A 26 -53.11 -37.06 -43.84
CA LEU A 26 -52.64 -38.07 -42.89
C LEU A 26 -51.37 -37.60 -42.15
N VAL A 27 -51.57 -37.26 -40.88
CA VAL A 27 -50.76 -37.55 -39.69
C VAL A 27 -49.23 -37.64 -39.89
N VAL A 28 -48.50 -36.58 -39.48
CA VAL A 28 -47.04 -36.61 -39.30
C VAL A 28 -46.72 -37.15 -37.91
N ALA A 29 -46.08 -38.32 -37.86
CA ALA A 29 -45.41 -38.85 -36.68
C ALA A 29 -44.16 -38.00 -36.38
N GLY A 30 -44.08 -37.47 -35.15
CA GLY A 30 -42.97 -36.65 -34.67
C GLY A 30 -41.72 -37.50 -34.43
N ALA A 31 -40.66 -37.22 -35.19
CA ALA A 31 -39.33 -37.74 -34.95
C ALA A 31 -38.58 -36.86 -33.93
N MET A 32 -37.92 -37.54 -32.99
CA MET A 32 -37.03 -37.03 -31.94
C MET A 32 -36.07 -35.92 -32.39
N MET A 33 -36.06 -34.82 -31.64
CA MET A 33 -34.82 -34.09 -31.35
C MET A 33 -34.63 -34.05 -29.83
N ALA A 34 -33.77 -34.93 -29.33
CA ALA A 34 -33.23 -34.82 -27.99
C ALA A 34 -32.30 -33.60 -27.97
N VAL A 35 -32.78 -32.50 -27.39
CA VAL A 35 -31.97 -31.34 -27.04
C VAL A 35 -31.00 -31.79 -25.96
N VAL A 36 -29.76 -32.10 -26.35
CA VAL A 36 -28.65 -32.23 -25.43
C VAL A 36 -28.40 -30.84 -24.86
N CYS A 37 -28.95 -30.61 -23.67
CA CYS A 37 -28.72 -29.40 -22.89
C CYS A 37 -27.27 -29.46 -22.39
N CYS A 38 -26.35 -28.76 -23.06
CA CYS A 38 -25.02 -28.48 -22.53
C CYS A 38 -25.16 -27.69 -21.22
N PRO A 39 -24.72 -28.21 -20.05
CA PRO A 39 -24.73 -27.44 -18.83
C PRO A 39 -23.36 -26.75 -18.70
N ALA A 40 -23.20 -25.54 -19.22
CA ALA A 40 -21.99 -24.77 -18.93
C ALA A 40 -22.13 -23.28 -19.22
N LEU A 41 -22.82 -22.55 -18.34
CA LEU A 41 -22.27 -21.31 -17.79
C LEU A 41 -22.87 -21.16 -16.39
N ALA A 42 -22.20 -21.78 -15.42
CA ALA A 42 -22.43 -21.47 -14.02
C ALA A 42 -22.15 -19.97 -13.84
N THR A 43 -23.19 -19.20 -13.53
CA THR A 43 -23.05 -17.90 -12.91
C THR A 43 -22.32 -18.12 -11.59
N ARG A 44 -21.00 -17.86 -11.57
CA ARG A 44 -20.19 -17.95 -10.35
C ARG A 44 -20.80 -17.01 -9.32
N THR A 45 -21.30 -17.60 -8.24
CA THR A 45 -21.92 -16.86 -7.14
C THR A 45 -20.86 -16.03 -6.41
N GLU A 46 -21.26 -14.89 -5.87
CA GLU A 46 -20.45 -13.96 -5.05
C GLU A 46 -19.73 -14.65 -3.87
N ARG A 47 -20.16 -15.88 -3.53
CA ARG A 47 -19.58 -16.79 -2.52
C ARG A 47 -18.15 -17.24 -2.82
N ASP A 48 -17.64 -17.05 -4.03
CA ASP A 48 -16.27 -17.43 -4.40
C ASP A 48 -15.25 -16.30 -4.24
N MET A 49 -15.65 -15.10 -3.81
CA MET A 49 -14.75 -13.94 -3.71
C MET A 49 -14.39 -13.62 -2.25
N ILE A 50 -13.13 -13.29 -1.99
CA ILE A 50 -12.64 -12.79 -0.70
C ILE A 50 -12.57 -11.26 -0.81
N PRO A 51 -13.57 -10.53 -0.28
CA PRO A 51 -13.58 -9.07 -0.29
C PRO A 51 -12.57 -8.48 0.69
N LEU A 52 -11.78 -7.53 0.20
CA LEU A 52 -10.83 -6.71 0.94
C LEU A 52 -11.20 -5.23 0.82
N GLY A 53 -11.05 -4.48 1.91
CA GLY A 53 -11.13 -3.03 1.86
C GLY A 53 -9.78 -2.45 1.47
N ALA A 54 -9.75 -1.37 0.69
CA ALA A 54 -8.52 -0.66 0.43
C ALA A 54 -8.69 0.86 0.45
N MET A 55 -7.73 1.56 1.06
CA MET A 55 -7.76 3.01 1.21
C MET A 55 -6.39 3.60 0.85
N PHE A 56 -6.36 4.46 -0.15
CA PHE A 56 -5.12 5.10 -0.59
C PHE A 56 -5.31 6.60 -0.75
N SER A 57 -4.25 7.36 -0.47
CA SER A 57 -4.23 8.78 -0.81
C SER A 57 -4.18 8.99 -2.32
N SER A 58 -4.83 10.05 -2.81
CA SER A 58 -4.97 10.33 -4.25
C SER A 58 -3.67 10.72 -4.94
N ASP A 59 -2.70 11.21 -4.17
CA ASP A 59 -1.32 11.50 -4.64
C ASP A 59 -0.53 10.22 -4.94
N SER A 60 -0.88 9.13 -4.27
CA SER A 60 -0.11 7.90 -4.19
C SER A 60 -0.54 6.88 -5.24
N ARG A 61 -0.47 7.26 -6.53
CA ARG A 61 -0.92 6.41 -7.64
C ARG A 61 -0.18 5.08 -7.73
N GLU A 62 1.12 5.07 -7.49
CA GLU A 62 1.96 3.86 -7.49
C GLU A 62 1.46 2.80 -6.49
N TYR A 63 0.95 3.25 -5.34
CA TYR A 63 0.47 2.38 -4.26
C TYR A 63 -0.77 1.60 -4.72
N GLN A 64 -1.67 2.29 -5.42
CA GLN A 64 -2.84 1.67 -6.03
C GLN A 64 -2.44 0.67 -7.12
N GLY A 65 -1.49 1.03 -8.00
CA GLY A 65 -0.99 0.13 -9.03
C GLY A 65 -0.39 -1.15 -8.46
N ALA A 66 0.46 -1.03 -7.44
CA ALA A 66 1.09 -2.17 -6.78
C ALA A 66 0.07 -3.08 -6.10
N PHE A 67 -0.93 -2.50 -5.42
CA PHE A 67 -2.03 -3.23 -4.80
C PHE A 67 -2.88 -4.02 -5.81
N LEU A 68 -3.30 -3.36 -6.90
CA LEU A 68 -4.09 -4.01 -7.96
C LEU A 68 -3.29 -5.11 -8.65
N HIS A 69 -1.99 -4.88 -8.88
CA HIS A 69 -1.10 -5.88 -9.46
C HIS A 69 -0.96 -7.11 -8.55
N ALA A 70 -0.78 -6.91 -7.24
CA ALA A 70 -0.71 -8.00 -6.26
C ALA A 70 -1.98 -8.87 -6.26
N ILE A 71 -3.17 -8.24 -6.28
CA ILE A 71 -4.45 -8.94 -6.37
C ILE A 71 -4.56 -9.73 -7.67
N ASN A 72 -4.22 -9.11 -8.80
CA ASN A 72 -4.30 -9.77 -10.10
C ASN A 72 -3.36 -10.99 -10.16
N GLN A 73 -2.13 -10.85 -9.67
CA GLN A 73 -1.17 -11.95 -9.64
C GLN A 73 -1.64 -13.10 -8.75
N TYR A 74 -2.17 -12.80 -7.55
CA TYR A 74 -2.76 -13.82 -6.68
C TYR A 74 -3.91 -14.57 -7.38
N ASN A 75 -4.79 -13.81 -8.06
CA ASN A 75 -5.96 -14.34 -8.75
C ASN A 75 -5.62 -15.19 -9.98
N GLN A 76 -4.46 -14.96 -10.61
CA GLN A 76 -3.96 -15.79 -11.70
C GLN A 76 -3.36 -17.10 -11.21
N ASN A 77 -2.71 -17.09 -10.04
CA ASN A 77 -2.01 -18.25 -9.49
C ASN A 77 -2.93 -19.18 -8.65
N THR A 78 -4.11 -18.70 -8.25
CA THR A 78 -5.01 -19.42 -7.33
C THR A 78 -6.15 -20.11 -8.07
N THR A 79 -6.31 -21.41 -7.84
CA THR A 79 -7.47 -22.20 -8.31
C THR A 79 -8.68 -22.13 -7.36
N GLY A 80 -8.50 -21.56 -6.16
CA GLY A 80 -9.54 -21.37 -5.15
C GLY A 80 -10.28 -20.02 -5.24
N ARG A 81 -10.70 -19.48 -4.10
CA ARG A 81 -11.40 -18.18 -4.02
C ARG A 81 -10.49 -17.04 -4.47
N ARG A 82 -11.06 -16.13 -5.26
CA ARG A 82 -10.37 -14.95 -5.81
C ARG A 82 -10.48 -13.78 -4.84
N LEU A 83 -9.45 -12.95 -4.76
CA LEU A 83 -9.50 -11.67 -4.06
C LEU A 83 -10.32 -10.67 -4.88
N HIS A 84 -11.21 -9.96 -4.21
CA HIS A 84 -11.92 -8.79 -4.73
C HIS A 84 -11.64 -7.62 -3.79
N ALA A 85 -11.41 -6.42 -4.31
CA ALA A 85 -11.08 -5.27 -3.46
C ALA A 85 -11.99 -4.08 -3.72
N TYR A 86 -12.43 -3.45 -2.63
CA TYR A 86 -13.15 -2.19 -2.64
C TYR A 86 -12.18 -1.05 -2.36
N VAL A 87 -11.73 -0.38 -3.43
CA VAL A 87 -10.76 0.71 -3.34
C VAL A 87 -11.46 2.05 -3.16
N ASP A 88 -11.09 2.76 -2.10
CA ASP A 88 -11.50 4.14 -1.87
C ASP A 88 -10.27 5.06 -1.89
N LEU A 89 -10.41 6.22 -2.56
CA LEU A 89 -9.35 7.22 -2.63
C LEU A 89 -9.61 8.35 -1.64
N ILE A 90 -8.56 8.75 -0.93
CA ILE A 90 -8.55 9.83 0.06
C ILE A 90 -7.91 11.05 -0.59
N SER A 91 -8.64 12.17 -0.67
CA SER A 91 -8.13 13.42 -1.24
C SER A 91 -7.92 14.53 -0.21
N THR A 92 -8.13 14.24 1.08
CA THR A 92 -8.14 15.25 2.15
C THR A 92 -7.50 14.69 3.41
N ALA A 93 -6.81 15.54 4.18
CA ALA A 93 -6.34 15.25 5.54
C ALA A 93 -7.40 15.53 6.63
N ASP A 94 -8.63 15.82 6.23
CA ASP A 94 -9.74 16.12 7.14
C ASP A 94 -10.25 14.85 7.83
N ALA A 95 -10.08 14.79 9.15
CA ALA A 95 -10.46 13.65 9.98
C ALA A 95 -11.95 13.27 9.85
N TYR A 96 -12.86 14.23 9.65
CA TYR A 96 -14.30 13.95 9.47
C TYR A 96 -14.59 13.26 8.14
N LYS A 97 -13.91 13.68 7.06
CA LYS A 97 -14.05 13.02 5.76
C LYS A 97 -13.45 11.62 5.80
N ILE A 98 -12.33 11.46 6.50
CA ILE A 98 -11.65 10.18 6.65
C ILE A 98 -12.47 9.21 7.50
N SER A 99 -13.04 9.65 8.62
CA SER A 99 -13.92 8.79 9.43
C SER A 99 -15.10 8.28 8.61
N ARG A 100 -15.72 9.13 7.80
CA ARG A 100 -16.81 8.72 6.88
C ARG A 100 -16.35 7.71 5.83
N LEU A 101 -15.14 7.85 5.30
CA LEU A 101 -14.56 6.88 4.36
C LEU A 101 -14.25 5.53 5.03
N ILE A 102 -13.69 5.55 6.24
CA ILE A 102 -13.45 4.34 7.04
C ILE A 102 -14.78 3.63 7.31
N CYS A 103 -15.80 4.37 7.75
CA CYS A 103 -17.13 3.81 8.00
C CYS A 103 -17.80 3.26 6.75
N ARG A 104 -17.58 3.88 5.59
CA ARG A 104 -18.02 3.34 4.32
C ARG A 104 -17.33 2.02 3.98
N GLN A 105 -16.05 1.86 4.35
CA GLN A 105 -15.34 0.58 4.16
C GLN A 105 -15.80 -0.48 5.16
N LEU A 106 -16.00 -0.11 6.42
CA LEU A 106 -16.51 -1.00 7.47
C LEU A 106 -17.94 -1.49 7.21
N SER A 107 -18.78 -0.67 6.58
CA SER A 107 -20.13 -1.05 6.16
C SER A 107 -20.17 -1.94 4.90
N ARG A 108 -19.01 -2.19 4.26
CA ARG A 108 -18.87 -3.20 3.22
C ARG A 108 -18.49 -4.54 3.87
N PRO A 109 -18.87 -5.67 3.25
CA PRO A 109 -18.49 -6.98 3.76
C PRO A 109 -17.01 -7.21 3.45
N VAL A 110 -16.08 -6.72 4.28
CA VAL A 110 -14.61 -6.89 4.07
C VAL A 110 -13.99 -7.70 5.20
N TYR A 111 -13.00 -8.54 4.86
CA TYR A 111 -12.30 -9.36 5.86
C TYR A 111 -11.19 -8.62 6.60
N ALA A 112 -10.58 -7.67 5.92
CA ALA A 112 -9.47 -6.84 6.38
C ALA A 112 -9.35 -5.65 5.43
N MET A 113 -8.60 -4.63 5.87
CA MET A 113 -8.31 -3.45 5.08
C MET A 113 -6.81 -3.34 4.80
N VAL A 114 -6.45 -2.86 3.62
CA VAL A 114 -5.07 -2.54 3.25
C VAL A 114 -5.01 -1.10 2.80
N GLY A 115 -4.10 -0.29 3.32
CA GLY A 115 -4.09 1.09 2.90
C GLY A 115 -2.97 1.92 3.48
N SER A 116 -2.74 3.05 2.83
CA SER A 116 -1.89 4.12 3.32
C SER A 116 -2.78 5.34 3.53
N VAL A 117 -2.86 5.80 4.78
CA VAL A 117 -3.51 7.07 5.14
C VAL A 117 -2.44 8.12 5.38
N PRO A 118 -2.73 9.41 5.15
CA PRO A 118 -1.83 10.48 5.54
C PRO A 118 -1.44 10.37 7.02
N PRO A 119 -0.20 10.72 7.40
CA PRO A 119 0.27 10.63 8.78
C PRO A 119 -0.66 11.31 9.79
N ASP A 120 -1.11 12.53 9.47
CA ASP A 120 -1.98 13.35 10.31
C ASP A 120 -3.35 12.69 10.62
N SER A 121 -3.73 11.67 9.86
CA SER A 121 -5.03 11.01 9.96
C SER A 121 -4.94 9.56 10.43
N PHE A 122 -3.74 9.10 10.71
CA PHE A 122 -3.47 7.72 11.11
C PHE A 122 -4.12 7.37 12.44
N ASP A 123 -4.07 8.27 13.43
CA ASP A 123 -4.68 8.03 14.75
C ASP A 123 -6.19 7.75 14.64
N THR A 124 -6.86 8.39 13.66
CA THR A 124 -8.27 8.12 13.37
C THR A 124 -8.44 6.71 12.81
N LEU A 125 -7.62 6.29 11.84
CA LEU A 125 -7.67 4.92 11.32
C LEU A 125 -7.38 3.88 12.40
N HIS A 126 -6.35 4.11 13.22
CA HIS A 126 -5.93 3.22 14.29
C HIS A 126 -7.02 3.05 15.36
N SER A 127 -7.63 4.16 15.77
CA SER A 127 -8.75 4.15 16.74
C SER A 127 -9.94 3.35 16.24
N TYR A 128 -10.34 3.53 14.97
CA TYR A 128 -11.44 2.77 14.37
C TYR A 128 -11.09 1.29 14.20
N ALA A 129 -9.87 0.98 13.74
CA ALA A 129 -9.40 -0.40 13.60
C ALA A 129 -9.48 -1.16 14.92
N ASN A 130 -9.04 -0.53 16.02
CA ASN A 130 -9.06 -1.13 17.34
C ASN A 130 -10.46 -1.19 17.96
N THR A 131 -11.30 -0.17 17.76
CA THR A 131 -12.68 -0.15 18.26
C THR A 131 -13.52 -1.25 17.63
N PHE A 132 -13.41 -1.44 16.31
CA PHE A 132 -14.19 -2.43 15.57
C PHE A 132 -13.48 -3.78 15.40
N GLN A 133 -12.26 -3.92 15.94
CA GLN A 133 -11.40 -5.09 15.79
C GLN A 133 -11.14 -5.47 14.32
N MET A 134 -11.09 -4.49 13.43
CA MET A 134 -10.88 -4.67 12.00
C MET A 134 -9.37 -4.77 11.70
N PRO A 135 -8.85 -5.89 11.15
CA PRO A 135 -7.46 -6.00 10.77
C PRO A 135 -7.13 -5.02 9.66
N VAL A 136 -6.16 -4.15 9.92
CA VAL A 136 -5.65 -3.20 8.94
C VAL A 136 -4.17 -3.47 8.71
N VAL A 137 -3.77 -3.66 7.46
CA VAL A 137 -2.36 -3.78 7.07
C VAL A 137 -1.95 -2.51 6.34
N THR A 138 -0.90 -1.85 6.81
CA THR A 138 -0.43 -0.58 6.27
C THR A 138 1.07 -0.63 5.97
N PRO A 139 1.54 -0.07 4.85
CA PRO A 139 2.97 0.10 4.57
C PRO A 139 3.61 1.19 5.44
N TRP A 140 2.80 1.94 6.18
CA TRP A 140 3.22 3.10 6.95
C TRP A 140 2.61 3.06 8.36
N PHE A 141 3.45 3.27 9.37
CA PHE A 141 3.08 3.27 10.78
C PHE A 141 4.03 4.22 11.52
N PRO A 142 3.55 5.03 12.47
CA PRO A 142 4.43 5.72 13.42
C PRO A 142 5.17 4.66 14.23
N GLU A 143 6.50 4.76 14.34
CA GLU A 143 7.36 3.74 14.98
C GLU A 143 6.96 3.44 16.45
N ASN A 144 6.23 4.35 17.11
CA ASN A 144 5.57 4.11 18.39
C ASN A 144 4.09 4.48 18.37
N VAL A 145 3.23 3.50 18.20
CA VAL A 145 1.83 3.63 18.63
C VAL A 145 1.73 3.00 20.01
N PRO A 146 1.28 3.73 21.05
CA PRO A 146 1.13 3.15 22.37
C PRO A 146 0.26 1.91 22.27
N ASN A 147 0.79 0.77 22.70
CA ASN A 147 -0.04 -0.41 22.89
C ASN A 147 -1.24 0.01 23.76
N PRO A 148 -2.48 -0.36 23.39
CA PRO A 148 -3.64 0.01 24.16
C PRO A 148 -3.41 -0.40 25.62
N SER A 149 -3.49 0.56 26.54
CA SER A 149 -3.17 0.44 27.97
C SER A 149 -3.93 -0.69 28.69
N SER A 150 -4.94 -1.23 28.02
CA SER A 150 -5.83 -2.32 28.42
C SER A 150 -5.31 -3.73 28.11
N GLY A 151 -4.12 -3.91 27.52
CA GLY A 151 -3.60 -5.24 27.15
C GLY A 151 -4.32 -5.90 25.98
N LEU A 152 -5.08 -5.11 25.20
CA LEU A 152 -5.78 -5.53 24.00
C LEU A 152 -4.80 -5.72 22.83
N MET A 153 -5.13 -6.61 21.89
CA MET A 153 -4.40 -6.75 20.63
C MET A 153 -4.54 -5.48 19.78
N ASP A 154 -3.44 -5.00 19.20
CA ASP A 154 -3.50 -3.99 18.15
C ASP A 154 -3.93 -4.64 16.82
N TYR A 155 -4.96 -4.08 16.18
CA TYR A 155 -5.51 -4.57 14.92
C TYR A 155 -4.86 -3.92 13.70
N ALA A 156 -4.08 -2.88 13.88
CA ALA A 156 -3.21 -2.36 12.83
C ALA A 156 -1.88 -3.13 12.82
N THR A 157 -1.42 -3.48 11.62
CA THR A 157 -0.14 -4.16 11.40
C THR A 157 0.69 -3.36 10.41
N SER A 158 1.85 -2.90 10.86
CA SER A 158 2.85 -2.26 10.02
C SER A 158 3.62 -3.30 9.21
N MET A 159 3.78 -3.05 7.91
CA MET A 159 4.73 -3.78 7.08
C MET A 159 6.13 -3.16 7.09
N ARG A 160 6.24 -1.91 7.58
CA ARG A 160 7.51 -1.17 7.57
C ARG A 160 8.40 -1.64 8.72
N PRO A 161 9.66 -2.03 8.45
CA PRO A 161 10.61 -2.34 9.50
C PRO A 161 11.02 -1.07 10.26
N GLU A 162 11.35 -1.22 11.54
CA GLU A 162 12.02 -0.18 12.32
C GLU A 162 13.47 -0.03 11.84
N TYR A 163 13.90 1.20 11.55
CA TYR A 163 15.25 1.48 11.03
C TYR A 163 15.99 2.57 11.82
N HIS A 164 15.41 3.10 12.91
CA HIS A 164 16.13 4.03 13.80
C HIS A 164 17.40 3.40 14.40
N GLN A 165 17.40 2.09 14.69
CA GLN A 165 18.61 1.38 15.14
C GLN A 165 19.68 1.34 14.04
N ALA A 166 19.27 1.11 12.78
CA ALA A 166 20.20 1.11 11.65
C ALA A 166 20.85 2.49 11.43
N ILE A 167 20.13 3.59 11.72
CA ILE A 167 20.68 4.94 11.71
C ILE A 167 21.79 5.06 12.77
N ILE A 168 21.52 4.63 14.00
CA ILE A 168 22.49 4.66 15.11
C ILE A 168 23.72 3.82 14.77
N ASP A 169 23.52 2.61 14.24
CA ASP A 169 24.59 1.71 13.84
C ASP A 169 25.47 2.29 12.73
N LEU A 170 24.89 2.99 11.74
CA LEU A 170 25.68 3.67 10.72
C LEU A 170 26.50 4.84 11.29
N ILE A 171 25.93 5.62 12.20
CA ILE A 171 26.64 6.71 12.87
C ILE A 171 27.84 6.15 13.65
N HIS A 172 27.65 5.01 14.34
CA HIS A 172 28.73 4.28 15.00
C HIS A 172 29.77 3.72 14.02
N HIS A 173 29.32 3.12 12.92
CA HIS A 173 30.19 2.56 11.88
C HIS A 173 31.13 3.62 11.29
N TYR A 174 30.59 4.79 10.96
CA TYR A 174 31.39 5.91 10.46
C TYR A 174 32.14 6.70 11.54
N ARG A 175 31.93 6.37 12.83
CA ARG A 175 32.54 7.04 13.99
C ARG A 175 32.30 8.56 13.98
N TRP A 176 31.08 8.96 13.67
CA TRP A 176 30.70 10.37 13.78
C TRP A 176 30.64 10.76 15.25
N ASP A 177 31.27 11.88 15.60
CA ASP A 177 31.30 12.44 16.95
C ASP A 177 30.09 13.33 17.21
N HIS A 178 29.55 13.94 16.16
CA HIS A 178 28.35 14.74 16.23
C HIS A 178 27.50 14.68 14.97
N VAL A 179 26.20 14.95 15.09
CA VAL A 179 25.28 14.97 13.95
C VAL A 179 24.37 16.20 13.97
N ILE A 180 23.99 16.65 12.77
CA ILE A 180 22.99 17.68 12.52
C ILE A 180 21.74 16.97 11.99
N TYR A 181 20.63 17.07 12.73
CA TYR A 181 19.37 16.43 12.37
C TYR A 181 18.42 17.45 11.73
N LEU A 182 18.03 17.23 10.47
CA LEU A 182 17.06 18.03 9.75
C LEU A 182 15.81 17.20 9.49
N TYR A 183 14.64 17.74 9.79
CA TYR A 183 13.36 17.05 9.59
C TYR A 183 12.27 17.95 9.04
N ASP A 184 11.29 17.41 8.31
CA ASP A 184 10.17 18.18 7.74
C ASP A 184 8.80 17.90 8.39
N SER A 185 8.63 16.69 8.94
CA SER A 185 7.35 16.12 9.39
C SER A 185 7.29 15.90 10.90
N HIS A 186 6.07 15.76 11.44
CA HIS A 186 5.87 15.38 12.85
C HIS A 186 6.44 13.99 13.14
N ASP A 187 6.37 13.07 12.18
CA ASP A 187 6.95 11.73 12.30
C ASP A 187 8.46 11.76 12.50
N GLY A 188 9.14 12.70 11.86
CA GLY A 188 10.58 12.85 12.03
C GLY A 188 10.97 13.27 13.44
N LEU A 189 10.07 13.92 14.18
CA LEU A 189 10.26 14.23 15.60
C LEU A 189 10.11 12.97 16.47
N LEU A 190 9.14 12.10 16.17
CA LEU A 190 8.95 10.83 16.88
C LEU A 190 10.17 9.91 16.69
N ARG A 191 10.68 9.80 15.47
CA ARG A 191 11.90 9.04 15.20
C ARG A 191 13.12 9.64 15.90
N LEU A 192 13.23 10.97 15.93
CA LEU A 192 14.29 11.64 16.67
C LEU A 192 14.20 11.31 18.18
N GLN A 193 13.00 11.28 18.75
CA GLN A 193 12.78 10.89 20.15
C GLN A 193 13.24 9.45 20.40
N GLU A 194 12.95 8.51 19.49
CA GLU A 194 13.42 7.13 19.59
C GLU A 194 14.94 7.01 19.50
N ILE A 195 15.56 7.79 18.62
CA ILE A 195 17.01 7.89 18.53
C ILE A 195 17.58 8.38 19.87
N PHE A 196 17.02 9.45 20.46
CA PHE A 196 17.45 9.94 21.77
C PHE A 196 17.25 8.91 22.90
N GLN A 197 16.14 8.16 22.90
CA GLN A 197 15.88 7.12 23.90
C GLN A 197 16.83 5.93 23.77
N SER A 198 17.19 5.59 22.52
CA SER A 198 18.13 4.50 22.21
C SER A 198 19.58 4.88 22.57
N ILE A 199 19.94 6.15 22.41
CA ILE A 199 21.25 6.68 22.80
C ILE A 199 21.28 6.85 24.33
N ARG A 200 21.75 5.83 25.05
CA ARG A 200 21.95 5.94 26.51
C ARG A 200 23.03 7.00 26.81
N PRO A 201 22.76 8.07 27.58
CA PRO A 201 23.70 9.18 27.79
C PRO A 201 25.06 8.77 28.35
N ALA A 202 25.11 7.73 29.18
CA ALA A 202 26.34 7.25 29.80
C ALA A 202 27.25 6.40 28.86
N ARG A 203 26.77 6.03 27.66
CA ARG A 203 27.52 5.23 26.66
C ARG A 203 27.44 5.82 25.24
N ALA A 204 26.92 7.04 25.10
CA ALA A 204 26.73 7.66 23.80
C ALA A 204 28.09 7.98 23.16
N SER A 205 28.38 7.39 21.99
CA SER A 205 29.61 7.68 21.26
C SER A 205 29.53 9.00 20.47
N PHE A 206 28.34 9.57 20.33
CA PHE A 206 28.08 10.76 19.51
C PHE A 206 26.98 11.63 20.13
N GLN A 207 26.92 12.89 19.70
CA GLN A 207 25.93 13.86 20.17
C GLN A 207 25.16 14.50 19.01
N ILE A 208 23.85 14.69 19.19
CA ILE A 208 23.02 15.46 18.27
C ILE A 208 23.22 16.94 18.60
N ARG A 209 23.99 17.67 17.79
CA ARG A 209 24.38 19.07 18.08
C ARG A 209 23.32 20.08 17.67
N VAL A 210 22.64 19.82 16.55
CA VAL A 210 21.62 20.71 16.02
C VAL A 210 20.44 19.88 15.56
N VAL A 211 19.24 20.32 15.93
CA VAL A 211 17.97 19.79 15.48
C VAL A 211 17.21 20.96 14.86
N ARG A 212 16.79 20.84 13.60
CA ARG A 212 16.04 21.90 12.92
C ARG A 212 14.90 21.31 12.09
N ARG A 213 13.70 21.86 12.29
CA ARG A 213 12.57 21.65 11.37
C ARG A 213 12.78 22.51 10.13
N VAL A 214 12.57 21.91 8.96
CA VAL A 214 12.73 22.54 7.66
C VAL A 214 11.41 22.41 6.89
N GLU A 215 10.93 23.52 6.35
CA GLU A 215 9.69 23.53 5.54
C GLU A 215 9.97 23.39 4.04
N SER A 216 11.16 23.80 3.59
CA SER A 216 11.53 23.77 2.18
C SER A 216 13.03 23.51 1.99
N ALA A 217 13.40 22.99 0.82
CA ALA A 217 14.80 22.79 0.46
C ALA A 217 15.62 24.10 0.52
N GLN A 218 14.99 25.25 0.23
CA GLN A 218 15.62 26.57 0.29
C GLN A 218 15.92 26.99 1.74
N ASP A 219 15.01 26.72 2.69
CA ASP A 219 15.25 27.00 4.10
C ASP A 219 16.39 26.12 4.67
N ALA A 220 16.39 24.82 4.33
CA ALA A 220 17.51 23.95 4.68
C ALA A 220 18.81 24.48 4.09
N LEU A 221 18.83 24.86 2.81
CA LEU A 221 20.04 25.39 2.17
C LEU A 221 20.52 26.69 2.83
N ALA A 222 19.61 27.59 3.20
CA ALA A 222 19.94 28.82 3.92
C ALA A 222 20.56 28.52 5.30
N PHE A 223 20.01 27.52 6.00
CA PHE A 223 20.58 27.03 7.24
C PHE A 223 22.00 26.46 7.03
N LEU A 224 22.21 25.63 6.00
CA LEU A 224 23.55 25.08 5.71
C LEU A 224 24.57 26.18 5.38
N LYS A 225 24.16 27.24 4.66
CA LYS A 225 24.99 28.43 4.42
C LYS A 225 25.39 29.12 5.72
N SER A 226 24.49 29.22 6.69
CA SER A 226 24.82 29.80 7.99
C SER A 226 25.87 28.97 8.74
N LEU A 227 25.78 27.63 8.66
CA LEU A 227 26.79 26.74 9.24
C LEU A 227 28.14 26.86 8.53
N GLU A 228 28.14 27.00 7.20
CA GLU A 228 29.35 27.18 6.42
C GLU A 228 30.06 28.51 6.73
N LYS A 229 29.30 29.59 6.92
CA LYS A 229 29.83 30.90 7.35
C LYS A 229 30.44 30.84 8.74
N ASN A 230 29.83 30.10 9.66
CA ASN A 230 30.32 29.97 11.03
C ASN A 230 31.60 29.13 11.10
N ASN A 231 31.66 28.01 10.38
CA ASN A 231 32.86 27.18 10.31
C ASN A 231 32.95 26.42 8.98
N ARG A 232 33.80 26.89 8.08
CA ARG A 232 33.98 26.31 6.75
C ARG A 232 34.70 24.96 6.76
N TRP A 233 35.65 24.79 7.67
CA TRP A 233 36.58 23.65 7.67
C TRP A 233 36.08 22.46 8.49
N SER A 234 35.07 22.65 9.33
CA SER A 234 34.48 21.54 10.08
C SER A 234 33.77 20.57 9.17
N ARG A 235 33.94 19.27 9.46
CA ARG A 235 33.10 18.20 8.91
C ARG A 235 31.68 18.39 9.42
N LYS A 236 30.72 18.21 8.53
CA LYS A 236 29.29 18.38 8.77
C LYS A 236 28.62 17.08 8.39
N TYR A 237 28.17 16.36 9.41
CA TYR A 237 27.44 15.11 9.27
C TYR A 237 25.96 15.39 9.44
N LEU A 238 25.18 15.17 8.38
CA LEU A 238 23.76 15.51 8.35
C LEU A 238 22.93 14.24 8.30
N VAL A 239 21.94 14.16 9.19
CA VAL A 239 20.86 13.18 9.11
C VAL A 239 19.65 13.91 8.54
N LEU A 240 19.24 13.53 7.34
CA LEU A 240 18.09 14.08 6.64
C LEU A 240 16.88 13.16 6.84
N ASP A 241 15.86 13.70 7.51
CA ASP A 241 14.55 13.08 7.69
C ASP A 241 13.46 13.89 7.00
N CYS A 242 13.51 13.87 5.68
CA CYS A 242 12.58 14.58 4.84
C CYS A 242 12.11 13.71 3.68
N SER A 243 11.07 14.19 3.00
CA SER A 243 10.59 13.57 1.76
C SER A 243 11.69 13.47 0.71
N THR A 244 11.56 12.49 -0.18
CA THR A 244 12.54 12.23 -1.24
C THR A 244 12.75 13.43 -2.16
N GLU A 245 11.67 14.11 -2.53
CA GLU A 245 11.73 15.32 -3.36
C GLU A 245 12.53 16.44 -2.67
N MET A 246 12.30 16.64 -1.37
CA MET A 246 13.01 17.65 -0.60
C MET A 246 14.50 17.30 -0.45
N ALA A 247 14.82 16.05 -0.12
CA ALA A 247 16.20 15.58 0.03
C ALA A 247 17.00 15.77 -1.26
N LYS A 248 16.45 15.37 -2.41
CA LYS A 248 17.07 15.56 -3.73
C LYS A 248 17.28 17.03 -4.04
N SER A 249 16.24 17.85 -3.88
CA SER A 249 16.30 19.28 -4.17
C SER A 249 17.34 20.00 -3.31
N LEU A 250 17.44 19.64 -2.03
CA LEU A 250 18.44 20.16 -1.11
C LEU A 250 19.86 19.80 -1.55
N ILE A 251 20.11 18.53 -1.87
CA ILE A 251 21.45 18.06 -2.28
C ILE A 251 21.88 18.72 -3.59
N ILE A 252 20.98 18.80 -4.57
CA ILE A 252 21.26 19.48 -5.85
C ILE A 252 21.54 20.96 -5.60
N GLY A 253 20.72 21.62 -4.80
CA GLY A 253 20.90 23.02 -4.42
C GLY A 253 22.22 23.27 -3.70
N HIS A 254 22.61 22.38 -2.78
CA HIS A 254 23.89 22.43 -2.07
C HIS A 254 25.08 22.34 -3.01
N VAL A 255 25.08 21.38 -3.94
CA VAL A 255 26.20 21.14 -4.84
C VAL A 255 26.37 22.26 -5.88
N ARG A 256 25.24 22.82 -6.35
CA ARG A 256 25.23 23.94 -7.31
C ARG A 256 25.66 25.26 -6.69
N ASP A 257 25.58 25.40 -5.37
CA ASP A 257 25.97 26.63 -4.69
C ASP A 257 27.50 26.76 -4.59
N VAL A 258 28.04 27.85 -5.16
CA VAL A 258 29.49 28.11 -5.20
C VAL A 258 30.05 28.47 -3.81
N GLN A 259 29.22 28.96 -2.90
CA GLN A 259 29.65 29.35 -1.55
C GLN A 259 29.78 28.16 -0.61
N MET A 260 29.25 26.99 -0.98
CA MET A 260 29.18 25.82 -0.13
C MET A 260 30.34 24.85 -0.41
N GLY A 261 31.02 24.42 0.66
CA GLY A 261 31.96 23.30 0.58
C GLY A 261 31.23 21.98 0.27
N ARG A 262 31.90 21.10 -0.50
CA ARG A 262 31.39 19.76 -0.85
C ARG A 262 32.08 18.65 -0.05
N ARG A 263 33.41 18.74 0.07
CA ARG A 263 34.29 17.70 0.67
C ARG A 263 34.04 17.45 2.16
N ASN A 264 33.48 18.43 2.87
CA ASN A 264 33.29 18.35 4.32
C ASN A 264 31.87 17.88 4.70
N TYR A 265 31.01 17.60 3.73
CA TYR A 265 29.62 17.21 3.95
C TYR A 265 29.43 15.71 3.71
N HIS A 266 28.70 15.09 4.63
CA HIS A 266 28.22 13.73 4.46
C HIS A 266 26.75 13.69 4.87
N TYR A 267 25.90 13.33 3.91
CA TYR A 267 24.46 13.19 4.08
C TYR A 267 24.10 11.74 4.38
N LEU A 268 23.38 11.51 5.46
CA LEU A 268 22.69 10.26 5.77
C LEU A 268 21.20 10.50 5.58
N LEU A 269 20.61 9.85 4.58
CA LEU A 269 19.17 9.84 4.35
C LEU A 269 18.55 8.82 5.29
N SER A 270 17.78 9.30 6.26
CA SER A 270 17.20 8.45 7.30
C SER A 270 16.05 7.58 6.77
N GLY A 271 15.26 8.06 5.80
CA GLY A 271 14.16 7.30 5.22
C GLY A 271 14.58 6.26 4.16
N LEU A 272 13.60 5.50 3.67
CA LEU A 272 13.73 4.55 2.55
C LEU A 272 13.77 5.25 1.17
N VAL A 273 14.40 6.43 1.15
CA VAL A 273 14.49 7.36 0.01
C VAL A 273 15.30 6.75 -1.13
N MET A 274 16.22 5.83 -0.83
CA MET A 274 17.08 5.20 -1.84
C MET A 274 16.35 4.13 -2.68
N ASP A 275 15.14 3.71 -2.30
CA ASP A 275 14.31 2.81 -3.12
C ASP A 275 13.39 3.57 -4.10
N GLU A 276 13.36 4.90 -4.01
CA GLU A 276 12.70 5.72 -5.03
C GLU A 276 13.57 5.91 -6.28
N ARG A 277 13.03 6.57 -7.31
CA ARG A 277 13.79 6.90 -8.50
C ARG A 277 14.97 7.79 -8.14
N TRP A 278 16.17 7.49 -8.60
CA TRP A 278 17.29 8.43 -8.61
C TRP A 278 17.75 8.65 -10.04
N GLU A 279 17.83 9.90 -10.47
CA GLU A 279 18.27 10.26 -11.80
C GLU A 279 19.79 10.03 -11.93
N GLU A 280 20.18 8.97 -12.63
CA GLU A 280 21.59 8.59 -12.82
C GLU A 280 22.41 9.69 -13.52
N ASP A 281 21.76 10.53 -14.33
CA ASP A 281 22.40 11.63 -15.07
C ASP A 281 22.74 12.86 -14.21
N VAL A 282 22.31 12.90 -12.95
CA VAL A 282 22.53 14.02 -12.05
C VAL A 282 23.90 13.88 -11.39
N LYS A 283 24.92 14.51 -12.03
CA LYS A 283 26.31 14.53 -11.57
C LYS A 283 26.47 15.08 -10.15
N GLU A 284 25.52 15.90 -9.70
CA GLU A 284 25.51 16.52 -8.38
C GLU A 284 25.50 15.48 -7.26
N PHE A 285 24.81 14.35 -7.43
CA PHE A 285 24.76 13.30 -6.40
C PHE A 285 26.13 12.63 -6.18
N GLY A 286 27.03 12.64 -7.16
CA GLY A 286 28.39 12.13 -7.02
C GLY A 286 29.39 13.13 -6.42
N ALA A 287 28.97 14.37 -6.15
CA ALA A 287 29.87 15.43 -5.70
C ALA A 287 30.01 15.52 -4.16
N VAL A 288 29.13 14.83 -3.42
CA VAL A 288 29.07 14.79 -1.96
C VAL A 288 28.86 13.36 -1.49
N ASN A 289 29.27 13.04 -0.26
CA ASN A 289 29.02 11.71 0.30
C ASN A 289 27.54 11.60 0.69
N ILE A 290 26.85 10.60 0.13
CA ILE A 290 25.45 10.31 0.44
C ILE A 290 25.36 8.83 0.84
N THR A 291 24.76 8.58 2.00
CA THR A 291 24.43 7.26 2.50
C THR A 291 22.94 7.20 2.74
N GLY A 292 22.31 6.05 2.53
CA GLY A 292 20.90 5.84 2.82
C GLY A 292 20.55 4.37 2.86
N PHE A 293 19.29 4.06 3.13
CA PHE A 293 18.80 2.71 3.33
C PHE A 293 17.93 2.24 2.17
N ARG A 294 18.07 0.95 1.85
CA ARG A 294 17.24 0.24 0.86
C ARG A 294 16.74 -1.06 1.45
N ILE A 295 15.46 -1.34 1.25
CA ILE A 295 14.85 -2.62 1.57
C ILE A 295 14.60 -3.46 0.31
N VAL A 296 14.55 -2.82 -0.87
CA VAL A 296 14.34 -3.51 -2.15
C VAL A 296 15.68 -3.83 -2.82
N ASP A 297 16.10 -5.08 -2.68
CA ASP A 297 17.33 -5.60 -3.27
C ASP A 297 17.12 -6.10 -4.72
N THR A 298 17.45 -5.26 -5.70
CA THR A 298 17.30 -5.55 -7.13
C THR A 298 18.26 -6.65 -7.65
N THR A 299 19.22 -7.09 -6.83
CA THR A 299 20.13 -8.19 -7.22
C THR A 299 19.43 -9.55 -7.14
N ARG A 300 18.34 -9.66 -6.36
CA ARG A 300 17.59 -10.91 -6.18
C ARG A 300 16.83 -11.31 -7.45
N PRO A 301 16.90 -12.59 -7.88
CA PRO A 301 16.20 -13.06 -9.09
C PRO A 301 14.68 -12.82 -9.05
N TYR A 302 14.06 -13.02 -7.88
CA TYR A 302 12.63 -12.80 -7.70
C TYR A 302 12.22 -11.35 -7.94
N ILE A 303 13.00 -10.39 -7.43
CA ILE A 303 12.73 -8.95 -7.60
C ILE A 303 12.97 -8.54 -9.06
N ARG A 304 14.00 -9.09 -9.71
CA ARG A 304 14.25 -8.85 -11.13
C ARG A 304 13.09 -9.28 -12.02
N GLU A 305 12.51 -10.45 -11.73
CA GLU A 305 11.35 -10.95 -12.47
C GLU A 305 10.09 -10.12 -12.21
N PHE A 306 9.89 -9.70 -10.96
CA PHE A 306 8.84 -8.75 -10.61
C PHE A 306 8.99 -7.44 -11.39
N LEU A 307 10.19 -6.83 -11.42
CA LEU A 307 10.44 -5.58 -12.15
C LEU A 307 10.26 -5.74 -13.67
N ARG A 308 10.67 -6.88 -14.24
CA ARG A 308 10.42 -7.21 -15.65
C ARG A 308 8.92 -7.23 -15.95
N THR A 309 8.10 -7.77 -15.06
CA THR A 309 6.65 -7.73 -15.21
C THR A 309 6.12 -6.31 -15.03
N TRP A 310 6.54 -5.62 -13.97
CA TRP A 310 6.12 -4.27 -13.60
C TRP A 310 6.33 -3.23 -14.71
N THR A 311 7.48 -3.30 -15.40
CA THR A 311 7.80 -2.43 -16.54
C THR A 311 6.86 -2.61 -17.74
N THR A 312 6.30 -3.81 -17.92
CA THR A 312 5.41 -4.12 -19.06
C THR A 312 3.92 -3.87 -18.79
N LEU A 313 3.57 -3.55 -17.55
CA LEU A 313 2.18 -3.29 -17.17
C LEU A 313 1.68 -1.99 -17.81
N ASP A 314 0.42 -2.01 -18.26
CA ASP A 314 -0.25 -0.81 -18.76
C ASP A 314 -0.51 0.16 -17.60
N SER A 315 0.13 1.33 -17.65
CA SER A 315 0.00 2.40 -16.66
C SER A 315 -1.44 2.93 -16.51
N LYS A 316 -2.34 2.67 -17.49
CA LYS A 316 -3.77 3.01 -17.37
C LYS A 316 -4.52 2.06 -16.43
N LEU A 317 -4.20 0.77 -16.48
CA LEU A 317 -4.80 -0.25 -15.62
C LEU A 317 -4.13 -0.30 -14.24
N TYR A 318 -2.82 -0.04 -14.20
CA TYR A 318 -2.01 -0.03 -12.99
C TYR A 318 -1.31 1.33 -12.86
N PRO A 319 -1.95 2.31 -12.20
CA PRO A 319 -1.39 3.64 -12.04
C PRO A 319 0.00 3.59 -11.38
N GLY A 320 0.97 4.33 -11.92
CA GLY A 320 2.35 4.34 -11.42
C GLY A 320 3.20 3.12 -11.81
N ALA A 321 2.64 2.13 -12.51
CA ALA A 321 3.42 1.05 -13.12
C ALA A 321 4.09 1.48 -14.44
N GLY A 322 5.02 0.67 -14.93
CA GLY A 322 5.80 0.94 -16.15
C GLY A 322 7.20 1.51 -15.88
N GLY A 323 7.54 1.82 -14.62
CA GLY A 323 8.90 2.19 -14.22
C GLY A 323 9.83 0.98 -14.09
N ASN A 324 11.14 1.22 -14.20
CA ASN A 324 12.19 0.22 -13.93
C ASN A 324 12.55 0.08 -12.44
N TYR A 325 11.81 0.77 -11.57
CA TYR A 325 11.96 0.74 -10.12
C TYR A 325 10.57 0.62 -9.47
N ILE A 326 10.57 0.32 -8.17
CA ILE A 326 9.38 0.34 -7.32
C ILE A 326 9.75 0.98 -5.99
N SER A 327 8.94 1.93 -5.52
CA SER A 327 9.17 2.56 -4.21
C SER A 327 9.02 1.54 -3.08
N ALA A 328 9.77 1.75 -1.99
CA ALA A 328 9.69 0.91 -0.79
C ALA A 328 8.25 0.75 -0.29
N GLN A 329 7.47 1.83 -0.26
CA GLN A 329 6.08 1.78 0.18
C GLN A 329 5.20 0.93 -0.74
N SER A 330 5.37 1.04 -2.06
CA SER A 330 4.66 0.22 -3.04
C SER A 330 5.01 -1.27 -2.92
N ALA A 331 6.29 -1.58 -2.70
CA ALA A 331 6.75 -2.94 -2.44
C ALA A 331 6.12 -3.52 -1.15
N LEU A 332 6.06 -2.72 -0.09
CA LEU A 332 5.41 -3.11 1.17
C LEU A 332 3.90 -3.34 1.01
N ILE A 333 3.21 -2.56 0.18
CA ILE A 333 1.79 -2.79 -0.14
C ILE A 333 1.60 -4.09 -0.92
N TYR A 334 2.47 -4.34 -1.91
CA TYR A 334 2.44 -5.58 -2.66
C TYR A 334 2.61 -6.79 -1.73
N ASP A 335 3.57 -6.74 -0.79
CA ASP A 335 3.76 -7.78 0.20
C ASP A 335 2.65 -7.83 1.25
N ALA A 336 2.00 -6.72 1.60
CA ALA A 336 0.85 -6.67 2.50
C ALA A 336 -0.30 -7.56 2.00
N VAL A 337 -0.60 -7.47 0.69
CA VAL A 337 -1.63 -8.31 0.05
C VAL A 337 -1.24 -9.79 0.12
N ARG A 338 0.06 -10.11 -0.03
CA ARG A 338 0.56 -11.48 0.06
C ARG A 338 0.46 -12.04 1.48
N VAL A 339 0.86 -11.26 2.49
CA VAL A 339 0.71 -11.65 3.91
C VAL A 339 -0.76 -11.90 4.25
N LEU A 340 -1.64 -10.97 3.85
CA LEU A 340 -3.06 -11.08 4.12
C LEU A 340 -3.71 -12.28 3.42
N SER A 341 -3.40 -12.49 2.14
CA SER A 341 -3.95 -13.62 1.38
C SER A 341 -3.46 -14.97 1.90
N GLU A 342 -2.19 -15.09 2.28
CA GLU A 342 -1.66 -16.31 2.91
C GLU A 342 -2.28 -16.54 4.30
N ALA A 343 -2.47 -15.48 5.10
CA ALA A 343 -3.12 -15.58 6.40
C ALA A 343 -4.57 -16.08 6.29
N LEU A 344 -5.33 -15.54 5.34
CA LEU A 344 -6.71 -15.98 5.05
C LEU A 344 -6.74 -17.42 4.50
N ALA A 345 -5.77 -17.80 3.66
CA ALA A 345 -5.66 -19.16 3.15
C ALA A 345 -5.33 -20.18 4.26
N ARG A 346 -4.42 -19.82 5.20
CA ARG A 346 -4.09 -20.63 6.38
C ARG A 346 -5.27 -20.80 7.33
N LEU A 347 -6.02 -19.72 7.58
CA LEU A 347 -7.24 -19.75 8.40
C LEU A 347 -8.25 -20.75 7.87
N ARG A 348 -8.43 -20.78 6.54
CA ARG A 348 -9.33 -21.71 5.88
C ARG A 348 -8.88 -23.15 6.02
N ARG A 349 -7.58 -23.43 5.79
CA ARG A 349 -7.02 -24.79 5.91
C ARG A 349 -7.22 -25.36 7.32
N LYS A 350 -6.86 -24.60 8.36
CA LYS A 350 -7.02 -25.04 9.76
C LYS A 350 -8.46 -25.34 10.18
N LYS A 351 -9.46 -24.69 9.56
CA LYS A 351 -10.87 -24.97 9.84
C LYS A 351 -11.38 -26.24 9.14
N MET A 352 -10.84 -26.59 7.96
CA MET A 352 -11.14 -27.88 7.30
C MET A 352 -10.63 -29.08 8.12
N ASP A 353 -9.52 -28.93 8.85
CA ASP A 353 -8.92 -30.03 9.62
C ASP A 353 -9.63 -30.30 10.97
N ALA A 354 -10.37 -29.32 11.52
CA ALA A 354 -10.96 -29.42 12.86
C ALA A 354 -12.43 -29.87 12.88
N PHE A 355 -13.20 -29.61 11.81
CA PHE A 355 -14.60 -30.00 11.69
C PHE A 355 -14.92 -30.25 10.21
N GLY A 356 -15.13 -31.53 9.85
CA GLY A 356 -15.71 -31.88 8.56
C GLY A 356 -17.07 -31.18 8.42
N ASP A 357 -17.26 -30.45 7.32
CA ASP A 357 -18.50 -29.79 6.89
C ASP A 357 -19.05 -28.62 7.74
N ALA A 358 -18.19 -27.65 8.12
CA ALA A 358 -18.66 -26.28 8.40
C ALA A 358 -18.00 -25.27 7.43
N PRO A 359 -18.77 -24.34 6.81
CA PRO A 359 -18.22 -23.46 5.77
C PRO A 359 -17.12 -22.53 6.33
N ILE A 360 -16.17 -22.21 5.45
CA ILE A 360 -15.78 -20.86 5.02
C ILE A 360 -15.84 -19.79 6.13
N LEU A 361 -14.78 -18.99 6.35
CA LEU A 361 -14.88 -17.72 7.10
C LEU A 361 -16.28 -17.12 6.88
N GLY A 362 -17.07 -16.92 7.95
CA GLY A 362 -18.45 -16.44 7.80
C GLY A 362 -18.44 -15.18 6.93
N GLU A 363 -19.49 -14.97 6.13
CA GLU A 363 -19.55 -13.78 5.29
C GLU A 363 -19.30 -12.54 6.15
N PRO A 364 -18.40 -11.64 5.72
CA PRO A 364 -18.05 -10.50 6.53
C PRO A 364 -19.28 -9.64 6.76
N ARG A 365 -19.66 -9.50 8.04
CA ARG A 365 -20.77 -8.65 8.44
C ARG A 365 -20.43 -7.20 8.15
N LYS A 366 -21.44 -6.47 7.71
CA LYS A 366 -21.36 -5.03 7.56
C LYS A 366 -21.36 -4.42 8.95
N ILE A 367 -20.36 -3.60 9.24
CA ILE A 367 -20.22 -2.92 10.52
C ILE A 367 -20.80 -1.52 10.37
N SER A 368 -21.74 -1.15 11.24
CA SER A 368 -22.23 0.22 11.32
C SER A 368 -21.34 1.02 12.26
N CYS A 369 -20.95 2.22 11.84
CA CYS A 369 -20.27 3.18 12.69
C CYS A 369 -21.21 4.03 13.54
N ASP A 370 -22.52 3.98 13.29
CA ASP A 370 -23.48 4.79 14.02
C ASP A 370 -23.61 4.25 15.44
N TYR A 371 -23.38 5.12 16.43
CA TYR A 371 -23.51 4.79 17.84
C TYR A 371 -25.00 4.74 18.20
N SER A 372 -25.56 3.54 18.35
CA SER A 372 -26.89 3.36 18.95
C SER A 372 -26.75 3.09 20.44
N ASP A 373 -27.45 3.85 21.29
CA ASP A 373 -27.43 3.76 22.77
C ASP A 373 -27.80 2.38 23.36
N SER A 374 -28.24 1.42 22.54
CA SER A 374 -28.35 0.03 22.93
C SER A 374 -26.96 -0.62 22.94
N ALA A 375 -26.32 -0.63 24.12
CA ALA A 375 -25.03 -1.25 24.42
C ALA A 375 -24.91 -2.77 24.10
N SER A 376 -25.87 -3.37 23.41
CA SER A 376 -25.94 -4.80 23.07
C SER A 376 -25.54 -5.15 21.63
N ASP A 377 -25.26 -4.18 20.76
CA ASP A 377 -24.98 -4.47 19.34
C ASP A 377 -23.89 -3.57 18.72
N GLN A 378 -22.81 -3.30 19.46
CA GLN A 378 -21.59 -2.81 18.81
C GLN A 378 -21.06 -3.96 17.97
N SER A 379 -21.32 -3.91 16.66
CA SER A 379 -20.96 -4.95 15.68
C SER A 379 -19.43 -5.06 15.51
N ILE A 380 -18.78 -5.68 16.49
CA ILE A 380 -17.35 -5.98 16.48
C ILE A 380 -17.07 -7.07 15.44
N TRP A 381 -15.92 -6.99 14.78
CA TRP A 381 -15.50 -8.00 13.82
C TRP A 381 -15.05 -9.31 14.49
N GLU A 382 -15.96 -10.30 14.52
CA GLU A 382 -15.79 -11.59 15.22
C GLU A 382 -14.51 -12.38 14.85
N TYR A 383 -13.99 -12.19 13.63
CA TYR A 383 -12.80 -12.90 13.14
C TYR A 383 -11.52 -12.06 13.20
N GLY A 384 -11.60 -10.79 13.61
CA GLY A 384 -10.49 -9.85 13.58
C GLY A 384 -9.27 -10.36 14.32
N GLU A 385 -9.47 -10.77 15.57
CA GLU A 385 -8.37 -11.21 16.43
C GLU A 385 -7.65 -12.44 15.86
N ARG A 386 -8.40 -13.35 15.24
CA ARG A 386 -7.85 -14.57 14.62
C ARG A 386 -7.04 -14.24 13.37
N ILE A 387 -7.53 -13.33 12.53
CA ILE A 387 -6.82 -12.88 11.33
C ILE A 387 -5.53 -12.18 11.74
N THR A 388 -5.60 -11.20 12.65
CA THR A 388 -4.43 -10.46 13.15
C THR A 388 -3.38 -11.38 13.76
N ARG A 389 -3.79 -12.35 14.59
CA ARG A 389 -2.85 -13.31 15.21
C ARG A 389 -2.15 -14.20 14.19
N ILE A 390 -2.79 -14.53 13.07
CA ILE A 390 -2.18 -15.37 12.03
C ILE A 390 -1.29 -14.55 11.11
N MET A 391 -1.61 -13.28 10.85
CA MET A 391 -0.71 -12.40 10.11
C MET A 391 0.63 -12.20 10.83
N ARG A 392 0.62 -12.21 12.17
CA ARG A 392 1.83 -12.05 13.01
C ARG A 392 2.61 -13.36 13.26
N LYS A 393 2.19 -14.49 12.68
CA LYS A 393 2.82 -15.81 12.82
C LYS A 393 3.37 -16.33 11.50
#